data_AF-A0A2Z4VCL1-F1
#
_entry.id   AF-A0A2Z4VCL1-F1
#
_cell.length_a   1.000
_cell.length_b   1.000
_cell.length_c   1.000
_cell.angle_alpha   90.00
_cell.angle_beta   90.00
_cell.angle_gamma   90.00
#
_symmetry.space_group_name_H-M   'P 1'
#
loop_
_entity.id
_entity.type
_entity.pdbx_description
1 polymer ?
#
loop_
_entity_poly.entity_id
_entity_poly.type
_entity_poly.pdbx_seq_one_letter_code
_entity_poly.pdbx_strand_id
1 'polypeptide(L)'
;MVILAPVAFLFILVLVAFGQLVEGRGAVDGAARDAARAGSIQKDQETAMSEAVKAAEADLSDVCAGPVTVRKTSTGFVAGGFFTVEVSCQIRGLAMLGLDVPKVVTGRSTSPLDRYRRAA
;
A
#
# COMPACT_ATOMS: atom_id res chain seq x y z
N MET A 1 30.04 1.06 32.42
CA MET A 1 30.09 0.55 31.02
C MET A 1 29.19 -0.67 30.77
N VAL A 2 28.82 -1.47 31.79
CA VAL A 2 28.05 -2.72 31.62
C VAL A 2 26.58 -2.50 31.17
N ILE A 3 25.98 -1.34 31.47
CA ILE A 3 24.58 -1.02 31.15
C ILE A 3 24.47 -0.21 29.84
N LEU A 4 25.51 0.56 29.49
CA LEU A 4 25.45 1.46 28.33
C LEU A 4 25.39 0.68 27.01
N ALA A 5 26.17 -0.40 26.91
CA ALA A 5 26.19 -1.27 25.74
C ALA A 5 24.80 -1.88 25.43
N PRO A 6 24.13 -2.62 26.35
CA PRO A 6 22.83 -3.21 26.05
C PRO A 6 21.74 -2.16 25.78
N VAL A 7 21.78 -1.00 26.44
CA VAL A 7 20.84 0.09 26.16
C VAL A 7 21.03 0.68 24.76
N ALA A 8 22.29 0.89 24.34
CA ALA A 8 22.58 1.37 22.99
C ALA A 8 22.13 0.37 21.91
N PHE A 9 22.35 -0.94 22.13
CA PHE A 9 21.84 -1.98 21.22
C PHE A 9 20.31 -1.97 21.13
N LEU A 10 19.62 -1.89 22.26
CA LEU A 10 18.16 -1.85 22.28
C LEU A 10 17.63 -0.61 21.54
N PHE A 11 18.28 0.55 21.72
CA PHE A 11 17.93 1.76 21.00
C PHE A 11 18.09 1.62 19.48
N ILE A 12 19.19 1.01 19.01
CA ILE A 12 19.40 0.74 17.58
C ILE A 12 18.32 -0.19 17.01
N LEU A 13 17.98 -1.27 17.72
CA LEU A 13 16.91 -2.19 17.29
C LEU A 13 15.57 -1.49 17.14
N VAL A 14 15.24 -0.58 18.07
CA VAL A 14 14.02 0.22 18.00
C VAL A 14 14.02 1.13 16.78
N LEU A 15 15.14 1.81 16.48
CA LEU A 15 15.25 2.66 15.29
C LEU A 15 15.08 1.88 13.99
N VAL A 16 15.69 0.69 13.89
CA VAL A 16 15.55 -0.20 12.72
C VAL A 16 14.10 -0.66 12.56
N ALA A 17 13.45 -1.06 13.67
CA ALA A 17 12.05 -1.46 13.65
C ALA A 17 11.12 -0.33 13.15
N PHE A 18 11.32 0.90 13.63
CA PHE A 18 10.56 2.05 13.16
C PHE A 18 10.86 2.39 11.71
N GLY A 19 12.13 2.31 11.28
CA GLY A 19 12.53 2.54 9.89
C GLY A 19 11.77 1.62 8.93
N GLN A 20 11.80 0.31 9.19
CA GLN A 20 11.09 -0.69 8.39
C GLN A 20 9.57 -0.48 8.38
N LEU A 21 8.99 -0.06 9.51
CA LEU A 21 7.55 0.26 9.59
C LEU A 21 7.17 1.49 8.75
N VAL A 22 7.97 2.56 8.82
CA VAL A 22 7.74 3.78 8.04
C VAL A 22 7.92 3.52 6.55
N GLU A 23 8.94 2.76 6.19
CA GLU A 23 9.22 2.38 4.80
C GLU A 23 8.09 1.55 4.21
N GLY A 24 7.63 0.51 4.91
CA GLY A 24 6.49 -0.29 4.47
C GLY A 24 5.17 0.50 4.43
N ARG A 25 4.95 1.43 5.37
CA ARG A 25 3.79 2.35 5.32
C ARG A 25 3.84 3.25 4.09
N GLY A 26 5.00 3.83 3.82
CA GLY A 26 5.24 4.68 2.66
C GLY A 26 5.03 3.94 1.34
N ALA A 27 5.50 2.69 1.26
CA ALA A 27 5.29 1.84 0.09
C ALA A 27 3.81 1.54 -0.15
N VAL A 28 3.05 1.16 0.89
CA VAL A 28 1.61 0.89 0.76
C VAL A 28 0.83 2.16 0.39
N ASP A 29 1.17 3.31 0.95
CA ASP A 29 0.56 4.59 0.59
C ASP A 29 0.91 5.02 -0.84
N GLY A 30 2.13 4.71 -1.31
CA GLY A 30 2.55 4.89 -2.71
C GLY A 30 1.74 4.00 -3.65
N ALA A 31 1.73 2.69 -3.39
CA ALA A 31 0.98 1.71 -4.15
C ALA A 31 -0.52 2.05 -4.23
N ALA A 32 -1.12 2.56 -3.15
CA ALA A 32 -2.51 3.03 -3.18
C ALA A 32 -2.71 4.19 -4.18
N ARG A 33 -1.78 5.13 -4.27
CA ARG A 33 -1.84 6.25 -5.22
C ARG A 33 -1.67 5.77 -6.66
N ASP A 34 -0.70 4.88 -6.90
CA ASP A 34 -0.44 4.35 -8.23
C ASP A 34 -1.59 3.44 -8.71
N ALA A 35 -2.16 2.61 -7.83
CA ALA A 35 -3.37 1.86 -8.10
C ALA A 35 -4.59 2.76 -8.39
N ALA A 36 -4.80 3.82 -7.59
CA ALA A 36 -5.88 4.78 -7.83
C ALA A 36 -5.72 5.47 -9.20
N ARG A 37 -4.50 5.87 -9.55
CA ARG A 37 -4.16 6.49 -10.82
C ARG A 37 -4.38 5.52 -11.98
N ALA A 38 -3.82 4.32 -11.90
CA ALA A 38 -3.92 3.28 -12.92
C ALA A 38 -5.37 2.87 -13.19
N GLY A 39 -6.20 2.76 -12.15
CA GLY A 39 -7.62 2.47 -12.32
C GLY A 39 -8.43 3.65 -12.87
N SER A 40 -8.10 4.89 -12.47
CA SER A 40 -8.87 6.07 -12.90
C SER A 40 -8.82 6.36 -14.39
N ILE A 41 -7.81 5.85 -15.10
CA ILE A 41 -7.65 6.04 -16.55
C ILE A 41 -8.38 4.97 -17.39
N GLN A 42 -8.85 3.87 -16.80
CA GLN A 42 -9.42 2.72 -17.53
C GLN A 42 -10.89 2.85 -17.85
N LYS A 43 -11.31 2.42 -19.05
CA LYS A 43 -12.68 2.57 -19.62
C LYS A 43 -13.77 1.93 -18.76
N ASP A 44 -13.39 0.75 -18.34
CA ASP A 44 -13.98 -0.22 -17.45
C ASP A 44 -14.00 0.00 -15.96
N GLN A 45 -15.05 -0.36 -15.21
CA GLN A 45 -14.83 -0.68 -13.80
C GLN A 45 -14.01 -1.97 -13.61
N GLU A 46 -14.27 -3.00 -14.42
CA GLU A 46 -13.59 -4.30 -14.31
C GLU A 46 -12.10 -4.17 -14.67
N THR A 47 -11.82 -3.56 -15.82
CA THR A 47 -10.44 -3.24 -16.24
C THR A 47 -9.76 -2.28 -15.27
N ALA A 48 -10.47 -1.27 -14.73
CA ALA A 48 -9.90 -0.39 -13.70
C ALA A 48 -9.43 -1.15 -12.47
N MET A 49 -10.22 -2.11 -11.99
CA MET A 49 -9.84 -2.92 -10.84
C MET A 49 -8.70 -3.87 -11.15
N SER A 50 -8.72 -4.53 -12.32
CA SER A 50 -7.63 -5.41 -12.75
C SER A 50 -6.29 -4.66 -12.83
N GLU A 51 -6.27 -3.49 -13.46
CA GLU A 51 -5.07 -2.67 -13.57
C GLU A 51 -4.63 -2.06 -12.22
N ALA A 52 -5.58 -1.68 -11.36
CA ALA A 52 -5.26 -1.22 -10.00
C ALA A 52 -4.62 -2.33 -9.15
N VAL A 53 -5.09 -3.58 -9.26
CA VAL A 53 -4.50 -4.75 -8.59
C VAL A 53 -3.09 -5.00 -9.11
N LYS A 54 -2.90 -5.06 -10.43
CA LYS A 54 -1.57 -5.27 -11.03
C LYS A 54 -0.56 -4.21 -10.61
N ALA A 55 -0.96 -2.94 -10.59
CA ALA A 55 -0.10 -1.84 -10.15
C ALA A 55 0.31 -2.03 -8.67
N ALA A 56 -0.67 -2.27 -7.78
CA ALA A 56 -0.38 -2.47 -6.37
C ALA A 56 0.49 -3.71 -6.11
N GLU A 57 0.28 -4.80 -6.83
CA GLU A 57 1.10 -6.01 -6.73
C GLU A 57 2.54 -5.78 -7.19
N ALA A 58 2.73 -5.02 -8.28
CA ALA A 58 4.06 -4.67 -8.78
C ALA A 58 4.83 -3.76 -7.79
N ASP A 59 4.15 -2.80 -7.18
CA ASP A 59 4.77 -1.86 -6.22
C ASP A 59 5.13 -2.54 -4.88
N LEU A 60 4.44 -3.63 -4.54
CA LEU A 60 4.50 -4.25 -3.22
C LEU A 60 5.14 -5.64 -3.21
N SER A 61 5.64 -6.15 -4.33
CA SER A 61 6.20 -7.50 -4.46
C SER A 61 7.34 -7.79 -3.48
N ASP A 62 8.17 -6.79 -3.20
CA ASP A 62 9.34 -6.92 -2.31
C ASP A 62 9.05 -6.47 -0.86
N VAL A 63 7.92 -5.78 -0.64
CA VAL A 63 7.54 -5.21 0.65
C VAL A 63 6.60 -6.14 1.42
N CYS A 64 5.67 -6.78 0.72
CA CYS A 64 4.64 -7.60 1.35
C CYS A 64 5.06 -9.07 1.44
N ALA A 65 4.73 -9.72 2.55
CA ALA A 65 5.01 -11.13 2.82
C ALA A 65 3.88 -12.08 2.36
N GLY A 66 2.89 -11.58 1.63
CA GLY A 66 1.69 -12.30 1.25
C GLY A 66 0.87 -11.55 0.19
N PRO A 67 -0.38 -11.99 -0.07
CA PRO A 67 -1.20 -11.39 -1.12
C PRO A 67 -1.52 -9.94 -0.81
N VAL A 68 -1.46 -9.10 -1.86
CA VAL A 68 -1.94 -7.72 -1.80
C VAL A 68 -3.44 -7.72 -2.01
N THR A 69 -4.18 -7.11 -1.10
CA THR A 69 -5.63 -6.95 -1.25
C THR A 69 -5.94 -5.53 -1.67
N VAL A 70 -6.57 -5.36 -2.82
CA VAL A 70 -7.02 -4.05 -3.32
C VAL A 70 -8.55 -4.02 -3.36
N ARG A 71 -9.13 -3.00 -2.73
CA ARG A 71 -10.58 -2.82 -2.65
C ARG A 71 -10.97 -1.42 -3.10
N LYS A 72 -11.87 -1.32 -4.07
CA LYS A 72 -12.51 -0.04 -4.38
C LYS A 72 -13.48 0.33 -3.27
N THR A 73 -13.33 1.54 -2.75
CA THR A 73 -14.20 2.11 -1.70
C THR A 73 -15.06 3.27 -2.21
N SER A 74 -14.85 3.75 -3.43
CA SER A 74 -15.74 4.75 -4.05
C SER A 74 -17.03 4.12 -4.58
N THR A 75 -18.10 4.90 -4.63
CA THR A 75 -19.39 4.49 -5.17
C THR A 75 -19.48 4.77 -6.67
N GLY A 76 -19.92 3.77 -7.45
CA GLY A 76 -20.08 3.93 -8.90
C GLY A 76 -18.78 4.10 -9.67
N PHE A 77 -18.86 4.13 -10.99
CA PHE A 77 -17.73 4.36 -11.89
C PHE A 77 -18.23 5.18 -13.07
N VAL A 78 -18.32 6.49 -12.87
CA VAL A 78 -18.95 7.43 -13.81
C VAL A 78 -18.01 8.60 -14.10
N ALA A 79 -18.12 9.18 -15.30
CA ALA A 79 -17.32 10.32 -15.70
C ALA A 79 -17.46 11.48 -14.69
N GLY A 80 -16.35 12.06 -14.26
CA GLY A 80 -16.32 13.10 -13.23
C GLY A 80 -16.55 12.61 -11.79
N GLY A 81 -16.69 11.30 -11.59
CA GLY A 81 -16.68 10.68 -10.27
C GLY A 81 -15.27 10.52 -9.70
N PHE A 82 -15.18 9.80 -8.59
CA PHE A 82 -13.92 9.48 -7.93
C PHE A 82 -13.66 7.99 -7.96
N PHE A 83 -12.40 7.62 -8.20
CA PHE A 83 -11.90 6.27 -8.06
C PHE A 83 -11.05 6.19 -6.80
N THR A 84 -11.63 5.64 -5.73
CA THR A 84 -10.94 5.48 -4.45
C THR A 84 -10.66 4.00 -4.22
N VAL A 85 -9.40 3.67 -3.97
CA VAL A 85 -8.96 2.31 -3.63
C VAL A 85 -8.28 2.30 -2.28
N GLU A 86 -8.45 1.19 -1.60
CA GLU A 86 -7.74 0.82 -0.38
C GLU A 86 -6.88 -0.40 -0.70
N VAL A 87 -5.59 -0.29 -0.41
CA VAL A 87 -4.60 -1.35 -0.59
C VAL A 87 -4.18 -1.82 0.80
N SER A 88 -4.20 -3.13 1.02
CA SER A 88 -3.75 -3.71 2.28
C SER A 88 -2.85 -4.90 2.06
N CYS A 89 -1.78 -4.99 2.84
CA CYS A 89 -0.91 -6.15 2.85
C CYS A 89 -0.23 -6.35 4.20
N GLN A 90 0.41 -7.50 4.38
CA GLN A 90 1.29 -7.78 5.52
C GLN A 90 2.74 -7.44 5.17
N ILE A 91 3.39 -6.56 5.94
CA ILE A 91 4.77 -6.14 5.67
C ILE A 91 5.77 -7.25 6.05
N ARG A 92 6.78 -7.46 5.20
CA ARG A 92 7.91 -8.39 5.42
C ARG A 92 8.93 -7.79 6.39
N GLY A 93 9.57 -8.63 7.22
CA GLY A 93 10.79 -8.22 7.95
C GLY A 93 10.66 -7.96 9.46
N LEU A 94 9.45 -7.82 10.03
CA LEU A 94 9.33 -7.74 11.49
C LEU A 94 9.66 -9.05 12.21
N ALA A 95 9.48 -10.19 11.55
CA ALA A 95 9.84 -11.51 12.08
C ALA A 95 11.36 -11.64 12.32
N MET A 96 12.21 -10.95 11.54
CA MET A 96 13.67 -10.98 11.70
C MET A 96 14.12 -10.32 13.02
N LEU A 97 13.29 -9.43 13.57
CA LEU A 97 13.51 -8.75 14.86
C LEU A 97 12.94 -9.54 16.06
N GLY A 98 12.50 -10.79 15.85
CA GLY A 98 11.87 -11.61 16.89
C GLY A 98 10.44 -11.18 17.24
N LEU A 99 9.85 -10.29 16.44
CA LEU A 99 8.49 -9.81 16.61
C LEU A 99 7.59 -10.55 15.61
N ASP A 100 7.06 -11.70 16.02
CA ASP A 100 6.11 -12.48 15.23
C ASP A 100 4.69 -11.91 15.33
N VAL A 101 4.55 -10.65 14.89
CA VAL A 101 3.25 -9.98 14.82
C VAL A 101 3.00 -9.62 13.35
N PRO A 102 2.03 -10.26 12.68
CA PRO A 102 1.62 -9.84 11.34
C PRO A 102 1.08 -8.41 11.39
N LYS A 103 1.90 -7.45 10.96
CA LYS A 103 1.50 -6.05 10.81
C LYS A 103 0.84 -5.89 9.45
N VAL A 104 -0.49 -5.99 9.45
CA VAL A 104 -1.29 -5.57 8.29
C VAL A 104 -1.29 -4.05 8.23
N VAL A 105 -0.89 -3.53 7.08
CA VAL A 105 -0.88 -2.09 6.80
C VAL A 105 -1.81 -1.79 5.64
N THR A 106 -2.57 -0.72 5.79
CA THR A 106 -3.61 -0.29 4.86
C THR A 106 -3.33 1.13 4.41
N GLY A 107 -3.28 1.36 3.11
CA GLY A 107 -3.17 2.67 2.47
C GLY A 107 -4.40 2.94 1.62
N ARG A 108 -4.86 4.20 1.59
CA ARG A 108 -6.04 4.59 0.83
C ARG A 108 -5.73 5.81 -0.01
N SER A 109 -6.14 5.77 -1.27
CA SER A 109 -5.97 6.91 -2.18
C SER A 109 -7.15 7.06 -3.12
N THR A 110 -7.34 8.30 -3.57
CA THR A 110 -8.42 8.72 -4.47
C THR A 110 -7.83 9.42 -5.67
N SER A 111 -8.29 9.02 -6.87
CA SER A 111 -7.99 9.71 -8.13
C SER A 111 -9.30 10.10 -8.82
N PRO A 112 -9.43 11.32 -9.38
CA PRO A 112 -10.61 11.71 -10.14
C PRO A 112 -10.71 10.92 -11.45
N LEU A 113 -11.94 10.53 -11.82
CA LEU A 113 -12.23 9.95 -13.14
C LEU A 113 -12.36 11.09 -14.14
N ASP A 114 -11.64 10.98 -15.26
CA ASP A 114 -11.65 12.01 -16.31
C ASP A 114 -13.09 12.25 -16.82
N ARG A 115 -13.54 13.51 -16.75
CA ARG A 115 -14.85 13.94 -17.27
C ARG A 115 -14.96 13.87 -18.79
N TYR A 116 -13.83 13.97 -19.50
CA TYR A 116 -13.79 14.05 -20.96
C TYR A 116 -13.62 12.69 -21.63
N ARG A 117 -13.66 11.60 -20.87
CA ARG A 117 -13.82 10.27 -21.46
C ARG A 117 -15.10 10.27 -22.32
N ARG A 118 -14.93 10.04 -23.61
CA ARG A 118 -16.04 9.52 -24.45
C ARG A 118 -16.33 8.10 -23.95
N ALA A 119 -17.49 7.91 -23.30
CA ALA A 119 -18.06 6.59 -23.17
C ALA A 119 -18.25 6.05 -24.59
N ALA A 120 -17.60 4.94 -24.90
CA ALA A 120 -17.79 4.24 -26.17
C ALA A 120 -18.91 3.22 -26.00
#